data_AF-A0A5K7ZGS9-F1
#
_entry.id   AF-A0A5K7ZGS9-F1
#
_cell.length_a   1.000
_cell.length_b   1.000
_cell.length_c   1.000
_cell.angle_alpha   90.00
_cell.angle_beta   90.00
_cell.angle_gamma   90.00
#
_symmetry.space_group_name_H-M   'P 1'
#
loop_
_entity.id
_entity.type
_entity.pdbx_description
1 polymer ?
#
loop_
_entity_poly.entity_id
_entity_poly.type
_entity_poly.pdbx_seq_one_letter_code
_entity_poly.pdbx_strand_id
1 'polypeptide(L)'
;MKDPDIRIEDLPEDMQIMAELIGMTAVLRLSAHYGGEQIHIHRLDTLVRAARDRDVVADWRAGKDYQTLSRKYHLSTRRIRQILADATATRRAGNTSRQQQLSLF
;
A
#
# COMPACT_ATOMS: atom_id res chain seq x y z
N MET A 1 6.33 -31.57 -8.80
CA MET A 1 5.24 -31.23 -9.74
C MET A 1 5.91 -30.57 -10.92
N LYS A 2 5.76 -31.12 -12.14
CA LYS A 2 6.32 -30.49 -13.34
C LYS A 2 5.54 -29.20 -13.54
N ASP A 3 6.22 -28.06 -13.65
CA ASP A 3 5.53 -26.83 -14.02
C ASP A 3 4.83 -27.11 -15.37
N PRO A 4 3.52 -26.89 -15.47
CA PRO A 4 2.83 -27.08 -16.74
C PRO A 4 3.47 -26.16 -17.78
N ASP A 5 3.71 -26.68 -19.00
CA ASP A 5 4.23 -25.90 -20.14
C ASP A 5 3.13 -24.94 -20.64
N ILE A 6 2.83 -23.92 -19.84
CA ILE A 6 1.86 -22.88 -20.14
C ILE A 6 2.58 -21.77 -20.90
N ARG A 7 2.07 -21.44 -22.07
CA ARG A 7 2.59 -20.37 -22.92
C ARG A 7 1.74 -19.13 -22.78
N ILE A 8 2.24 -18.00 -23.28
CA ILE A 8 1.51 -16.73 -23.22
C ILE A 8 0.20 -16.84 -23.99
N GLU A 9 0.23 -17.52 -25.13
CA GLU A 9 -0.94 -17.67 -26.01
C GLU A 9 -2.07 -18.49 -25.39
N ASP A 10 -1.77 -19.27 -24.35
CA ASP A 10 -2.77 -20.06 -23.60
C ASP A 10 -3.55 -19.20 -22.59
N LEU A 11 -3.10 -17.97 -22.30
CA LEU A 11 -3.74 -17.05 -21.37
C LEU A 11 -4.85 -16.23 -22.06
N PRO A 12 -5.88 -15.78 -21.33
CA PRO A 12 -6.78 -14.73 -21.79
C PRO A 12 -6.03 -13.42 -22.11
N GLU A 13 -6.57 -12.60 -23.01
CA GLU A 13 -5.90 -11.40 -23.54
C GLU A 13 -5.44 -10.41 -22.45
N ASP A 14 -6.26 -10.19 -21.42
CA ASP A 14 -5.90 -9.34 -20.28
C ASP A 14 -4.71 -9.91 -19.48
N MET A 15 -4.68 -11.24 -19.31
CA MET A 15 -3.57 -11.94 -18.68
C MET A 15 -2.31 -11.99 -19.55
N GLN A 16 -2.44 -11.99 -20.88
CA GLN A 16 -1.32 -11.86 -21.81
C GLN A 16 -0.65 -10.50 -21.66
N ILE A 17 -1.44 -9.41 -21.68
CA ILE A 17 -0.94 -8.04 -21.45
C ILE A 17 -0.24 -7.94 -20.09
N MET A 18 -0.81 -8.55 -19.04
CA MET A 18 -0.14 -8.62 -17.75
C MET A 18 1.16 -9.42 -17.81
N ALA A 19 1.20 -10.54 -18.53
CA ALA A 19 2.40 -11.38 -18.65
C ALA A 19 3.52 -10.66 -19.41
N GLU A 20 3.19 -9.85 -20.42
CA GLU A 20 4.14 -8.98 -21.10
C GLU A 20 4.69 -7.88 -20.16
N LEU A 21 3.84 -7.34 -19.27
CA LEU A 21 4.21 -6.27 -18.35
C LEU A 21 5.08 -6.74 -17.17
N ILE A 22 4.71 -7.83 -16.50
CA ILE A 22 5.35 -8.29 -15.24
C ILE A 22 6.02 -9.68 -15.35
N GLY A 23 5.92 -10.33 -16.50
CA GLY A 23 6.46 -11.67 -16.76
C GLY A 23 5.49 -12.80 -16.41
N MET A 24 5.61 -13.90 -17.17
CA MET A 24 4.77 -15.11 -17.03
C MET A 24 4.76 -15.65 -15.59
N THR A 25 5.93 -15.79 -14.96
CA THR A 25 6.05 -16.33 -13.61
C THR A 25 5.26 -15.52 -12.58
N ALA A 26 5.21 -14.19 -12.71
CA ALA A 26 4.49 -13.33 -11.79
C ALA A 26 2.96 -13.45 -11.97
N VAL A 27 2.49 -13.52 -13.22
CA VAL A 27 1.06 -13.72 -13.53
C VAL A 27 0.57 -15.07 -13.02
N LEU A 28 1.32 -16.15 -13.23
CA LEU A 28 0.94 -17.47 -12.73
C LEU A 28 0.88 -17.50 -11.19
N ARG A 29 1.80 -16.79 -10.51
CA ARG A 29 1.73 -16.64 -9.04
C ARG A 29 0.50 -15.85 -8.60
N LEU A 30 0.15 -14.77 -9.30
CA LEU A 30 -1.08 -14.03 -9.01
C LEU A 30 -2.32 -14.93 -9.17
N SER A 31 -2.39 -15.71 -10.26
CA SER A 31 -3.48 -16.65 -10.51
C SER A 31 -3.55 -17.76 -9.46
N ALA A 32 -2.40 -18.30 -9.03
CA ALA A 32 -2.35 -19.34 -8.00
C ALA A 32 -2.81 -18.84 -6.62
N HIS A 33 -2.57 -17.56 -6.30
CA HIS A 33 -2.90 -17.00 -4.98
C HIS A 33 -4.26 -16.33 -4.91
N TYR A 34 -4.73 -15.73 -6.01
CA TYR A 34 -5.94 -14.91 -6.03
C TYR A 34 -6.96 -15.33 -7.09
N GLY A 35 -6.71 -16.43 -7.81
CA GLY A 35 -7.61 -16.93 -8.85
C GLY A 35 -9.01 -17.21 -8.29
N GLY A 36 -10.03 -16.70 -8.99
CA GLY A 36 -11.43 -16.80 -8.57
C GLY A 36 -11.93 -15.63 -7.71
N GLU A 37 -11.04 -14.74 -7.26
CA GLU A 37 -11.39 -13.52 -6.54
C GLU A 37 -11.23 -12.27 -7.42
N GLN A 38 -12.02 -11.23 -7.15
CA GLN A 38 -11.85 -9.93 -7.78
C GLN A 38 -10.87 -9.08 -6.97
N ILE A 39 -9.63 -8.94 -7.44
CA ILE A 39 -8.63 -8.08 -6.81
C ILE A 39 -8.84 -6.63 -7.24
N HIS A 40 -8.96 -5.73 -6.28
CA HIS A 40 -8.93 -4.30 -6.55
C HIS A 40 -7.49 -3.78 -6.56
N ILE A 41 -6.99 -3.39 -7.74
CA ILE A 41 -5.68 -2.76 -7.89
C ILE A 41 -5.81 -1.26 -7.59
N HIS A 42 -5.23 -0.82 -6.48
CA HIS A 42 -5.20 0.60 -6.13
C HIS A 42 -4.34 1.39 -7.11
N ARG A 43 -4.74 2.64 -7.35
CA ARG A 43 -3.94 3.58 -8.16
C ARG A 43 -2.58 3.82 -7.51
N LEU A 44 -1.55 3.90 -8.34
CA LEU A 44 -0.17 4.11 -7.90
C LEU A 44 -0.02 5.38 -7.06
N ASP A 45 -0.70 6.47 -7.43
CA ASP A 45 -0.63 7.75 -6.72
C ASP A 45 -1.12 7.63 -5.26
N THR A 46 -2.15 6.84 -5.01
CA THR A 46 -2.64 6.54 -3.66
C THR A 46 -1.57 5.83 -2.83
N LEU A 47 -0.93 4.81 -3.42
CA LEU A 47 0.13 4.05 -2.75
C LEU A 47 1.35 4.93 -2.45
N VAL A 48 1.78 5.75 -3.40
CA VAL A 48 2.89 6.69 -3.25
C VAL A 48 2.58 7.74 -2.17
N ARG A 49 1.35 8.28 -2.15
CA ARG A 49 0.91 9.22 -1.11
C ARG A 49 0.96 8.57 0.27
N ALA A 50 0.46 7.34 0.42
CA ALA A 50 0.49 6.63 1.69
C ALA A 50 1.93 6.37 2.17
N ALA A 51 2.83 5.97 1.26
CA ALA A 51 4.25 5.79 1.58
C ALA A 51 4.92 7.09 2.02
N ARG A 52 4.70 8.19 1.30
CA ARG A 52 5.22 9.52 1.66
C ARG A 52 4.69 9.98 3.02
N ASP A 53 3.39 9.83 3.25
CA ASP A 53 2.76 10.30 4.48
C ASP A 53 3.28 9.48 5.70
N ARG A 54 3.57 8.18 5.52
CA ARG A 54 4.31 7.36 6.49
C ARG A 54 5.71 7.92 6.78
N ASP A 55 6.46 8.31 5.75
CA ASP A 55 7.82 8.85 5.90
C ASP A 55 7.81 10.24 6.57
N VAL A 56 6.82 11.09 6.26
CA VAL A 56 6.59 12.38 6.95
C VAL A 56 6.41 12.16 8.45
N VAL A 57 5.60 11.19 8.85
CA VAL A 57 5.36 10.87 10.26
C VAL A 57 6.62 10.35 10.94
N ALA A 58 7.39 9.49 10.26
CA ALA A 58 8.65 8.97 10.78
C ALA A 58 9.67 10.09 11.02
N ASP A 59 9.85 10.96 10.03
CA ASP A 59 10.74 12.12 10.10
C ASP A 59 10.33 13.11 11.20
N TRP A 60 9.02 13.35 11.39
CA TRP A 60 8.52 14.17 12.48
C TRP A 60 8.80 13.54 13.85
N ARG A 61 8.60 12.23 13.99
CA ARG A 61 8.94 11.49 15.23
C ARG A 61 10.44 11.51 15.53
N ALA A 62 11.28 11.61 14.51
CA ALA A 62 12.72 11.80 14.65
C ALA A 62 13.12 13.25 15.04
N GLY A 63 12.15 14.15 15.25
CA GLY A 63 12.39 15.49 15.77
C GLY A 63 12.49 16.59 14.70
N LYS A 64 12.21 16.30 13.42
CA LYS A 64 12.25 17.33 12.37
C LYS A 64 11.08 18.31 12.52
N ASP A 65 11.36 19.60 12.32
CA ASP A 65 10.36 20.66 12.39
C ASP A 65 9.48 20.73 11.12
N TYR A 66 8.36 21.46 11.22
CA TYR A 66 7.40 21.58 10.13
C TYR A 66 8.00 22.21 8.86
N GLN A 67 8.94 23.13 9.00
CA GLN A 67 9.54 23.85 7.88
C GLN A 67 10.49 22.95 7.08
N THR A 68 11.28 22.12 7.77
CA THR A 68 12.14 21.10 7.15
C THR A 68 11.30 20.06 6.41
N LEU A 69 10.22 19.57 7.03
CA LEU A 69 9.31 18.60 6.39
C LEU A 69 8.63 19.19 5.15
N SER A 70 8.13 20.42 5.24
CA SER A 70 7.51 21.15 4.13
C SER A 70 8.42 21.20 2.91
N ARG A 71 9.70 21.59 3.11
CA ARG A 71 10.70 21.68 2.05
C ARG A 71 11.07 20.30 1.48
N LYS A 72 11.36 19.32 2.34
CA LYS A 72 11.79 17.98 1.92
C LYS A 72 10.73 17.26 1.08
N TYR A 73 9.46 17.38 1.46
CA TYR A 73 8.37 16.66 0.81
C TYR A 73 7.58 17.51 -0.18
N HIS A 74 7.98 18.76 -0.40
CA HIS A 74 7.28 19.75 -1.23
C HIS A 74 5.78 19.87 -0.87
N LEU A 75 5.51 19.95 0.43
CA LEU A 75 4.17 20.00 0.98
C LEU A 75 3.95 21.29 1.77
N SER A 76 2.76 21.88 1.66
CA SER A 76 2.41 22.97 2.56
C SER A 76 2.45 22.51 4.03
N THR A 77 2.80 23.43 4.94
CA THR A 77 2.76 23.17 6.39
C THR A 77 1.37 22.73 6.85
N ARG A 78 0.30 23.24 6.21
CA ARG A 78 -1.08 22.76 6.41
C ARG A 78 -1.21 21.26 6.11
N ARG A 79 -0.71 20.80 4.96
CA ARG A 79 -0.78 19.38 4.58
C ARG A 79 0.05 18.51 5.52
N ILE A 80 1.24 18.95 5.94
CA ILE A 80 2.04 18.24 6.94
C ILE A 80 1.25 18.07 8.25
N ARG A 81 0.63 19.14 8.76
CA ARG A 81 -0.19 19.07 9.98
C ARG A 81 -1.38 18.09 9.83
N GLN A 82 -2.04 18.09 8.68
CA GLN A 82 -3.11 17.14 8.39
C GLN A 82 -2.63 15.69 8.43
N ILE A 83 -1.51 15.38 7.76
CA ILE A 83 -0.92 14.04 7.77
C ILE A 83 -0.63 13.56 9.20
N LEU A 84 -0.06 14.43 10.04
CA LEU A 84 0.24 14.11 11.42
C LEU A 84 -1.04 13.93 12.25
N ALA A 85 -2.07 14.76 12.04
CA ALA A 85 -3.36 14.61 12.70
C ALA A 85 -4.03 13.28 12.33
N ASP A 86 -4.10 12.96 11.04
CA ASP A 86 -4.66 11.71 10.52
C ASP A 86 -3.94 10.50 11.13
N ALA A 87 -2.60 10.52 11.16
CA ALA A 87 -1.80 9.46 11.77
C ALA A 87 -2.06 9.28 13.28
N THR A 88 -2.31 10.37 14.02
CA THR A 88 -2.70 10.26 15.45
C THR A 88 -4.12 9.73 15.63
N ALA A 89 -5.06 10.10 14.75
CA ALA A 89 -6.43 9.61 14.78
C ALA A 89 -6.49 8.10 14.50
N THR A 90 -5.80 7.63 13.46
CA THR A 90 -5.69 6.19 13.15
C THR A 90 -5.10 5.39 14.32
N ARG A 91 -4.07 5.92 14.99
CA ARG A 91 -3.47 5.25 16.16
C ARG A 91 -4.44 5.17 17.35
N ARG A 92 -5.26 6.19 17.59
CA ARG A 92 -6.28 6.17 18.65
C ARG A 92 -7.35 5.13 18.37
N ALA A 93 -7.89 5.10 17.14
CA ALA A 93 -8.89 4.12 16.73
C ALA A 93 -8.39 2.67 16.90
N GLY A 94 -7.16 2.39 16.47
CA GLY A 94 -6.56 1.05 16.65
C GLY A 94 -6.31 0.65 18.10
N ASN A 95 -6.05 1.61 19.01
CA ASN A 95 -5.82 1.33 20.43
C ASN A 95 -7.14 1.05 21.17
N THR A 96 -8.22 1.77 20.83
CA THR A 96 -9.55 1.56 21.40
C THR A 96 -10.10 0.17 21.04
N SER A 97 -9.96 -0.26 19.78
CA SER A 97 -10.42 -1.59 19.34
C SER A 97 -9.66 -2.73 20.02
N ARG A 98 -8.36 -2.56 20.27
CA ARG A 98 -7.52 -3.57 20.93
C ARG A 98 -7.80 -3.69 22.43
N GLN A 99 -8.12 -2.57 23.09
CA GLN A 99 -8.56 -2.56 24.50
C GLN A 99 -9.91 -3.25 24.68
N GLN A 100 -10.86 -3.05 23.76
CA GLN A 100 -12.17 -3.71 23.80
C GLN A 100 -12.08 -5.23 23.59
N GLN A 101 -11.15 -5.71 22.76
CA GLN A 101 -10.91 -7.14 22.57
C GLN A 101 -10.27 -7.82 23.78
N LEU A 102 -9.42 -7.12 24.53
CA LEU A 102 -8.78 -7.65 25.75
C LEU A 102 -9.69 -7.62 26.98
N SER A 103 -10.75 -6.81 26.97
CA SER A 103 -11.76 -6.77 28.05
C SER A 103 -12.86 -7.83 27.92
N LEU A 104 -12.85 -8.64 26.86
CA LEU A 104 -13.83 -9.71 26.60
C LEU A 104 -13.34 -11.12 27.00
N PHE A 105 -12.16 -11.23 27.60
CA PHE A 105 -11.57 -12.45 28.16
C PHE A 105 -11.32 -12.27 29.66
#